data_AF-A0A101N0A0-F1
#
_entry.id   AF-A0A101N0A0-F1
#
_cell.length_a   1.000
_cell.length_b   1.000
_cell.length_c   1.000
_cell.angle_alpha   90.00
_cell.angle_beta   90.00
_cell.angle_gamma   90.00
#
_symmetry.space_group_name_H-M   'P 1'
#
loop_
_entity.id
_entity.type
_entity.pdbx_description
1 polymer ?
#
loop_
_entity_poly.entity_id
_entity_poly.type
_entity_poly.pdbx_seq_one_letter_code
_entity_poly.pdbx_strand_id
1 'polypeptide(L)'
;MYVLRTGVAWRDVPAETMGCSGVTAWRRLRDWTEAGVWPRLHAVLLDELRRAGLLDLNDCAVDGSHVRALKGGIMSVPRLSTEPDPAPSTT
;
A
#
# COMPACT_ATOMS: atom_id res chain seq x y z
N MET A 1 -11.73 4.30 3.81
CA MET A 1 -10.63 5.18 3.34
C MET A 1 -9.74 5.54 4.53
N TYR A 2 -8.80 4.67 4.88
CA TYR A 2 -7.95 4.80 6.09
C TYR A 2 -6.58 5.42 5.74
N VAL A 3 -5.90 4.84 4.75
CA VAL A 3 -4.60 5.27 4.20
C VAL A 3 -4.58 6.75 3.81
N LEU A 4 -5.62 7.23 3.12
CA LEU A 4 -5.70 8.62 2.64
C LEU A 4 -6.07 9.63 3.74
N ARG A 5 -6.53 9.18 4.90
CA ARG A 5 -6.95 10.05 6.03
C ARG A 5 -5.88 10.13 7.12
N THR A 6 -5.17 9.05 7.39
CA THR A 6 -4.24 8.96 8.54
C THR A 6 -2.77 9.02 8.14
N GLY A 7 -2.45 8.99 6.84
CA GLY A 7 -1.06 8.94 6.38
C GLY A 7 -0.35 7.62 6.70
N VAL A 8 -1.11 6.55 6.95
CA VAL A 8 -0.62 5.16 7.14
C VAL A 8 0.20 4.94 8.43
N ALA A 9 0.01 5.76 9.46
CA ALA A 9 0.64 5.48 10.74
C ALA A 9 0.06 4.19 11.36
N TRP A 10 0.94 3.24 11.73
CA TRP A 10 0.53 1.95 12.30
C TRP A 10 -0.32 2.08 13.56
N ARG A 11 -0.13 3.14 14.36
CA ARG A 11 -0.92 3.39 15.57
C ARG A 11 -2.41 3.64 15.30
N ASP A 12 -2.76 4.12 14.10
CA ASP A 12 -4.15 4.48 13.80
C ASP A 12 -4.93 3.27 13.25
N VAL A 13 -4.26 2.10 13.06
CA VAL A 13 -4.86 0.93 12.42
C VAL A 13 -5.93 0.37 13.35
N PRO A 14 -7.20 0.22 12.90
CA PRO A 14 -8.29 -0.26 13.74
C PRO A 14 -8.01 -1.66 14.28
N ALA A 15 -7.86 -1.78 15.60
CA ALA A 15 -7.48 -3.03 16.25
C ALA A 15 -8.59 -4.07 16.17
N GLU A 16 -9.85 -3.62 16.11
CA GLU A 16 -11.04 -4.47 16.03
C GLU A 16 -11.07 -5.24 14.70
N THR A 17 -10.67 -4.61 13.61
CA THR A 17 -10.61 -5.24 12.28
C THR A 17 -9.35 -6.09 12.10
N MET A 18 -8.23 -5.67 12.67
CA MET A 18 -6.94 -6.38 12.57
C MET A 18 -6.80 -7.53 13.58
N GLY A 19 -7.64 -7.58 14.60
CA GLY A 19 -7.52 -8.52 15.74
C GLY A 19 -6.32 -8.24 16.65
N CYS A 20 -5.56 -7.18 16.41
CA CYS A 20 -4.43 -6.74 17.22
C CYS A 20 -4.14 -5.25 17.00
N SER A 21 -3.35 -4.63 17.89
CA SER A 21 -2.90 -3.26 17.66
C SER A 21 -2.02 -3.17 16.41
N GLY A 22 -2.09 -2.05 15.68
CA GLY A 22 -1.24 -1.89 14.50
C GLY A 22 0.26 -1.87 14.80
N VAL A 23 0.67 -1.50 16.03
CA VAL A 23 2.08 -1.65 16.46
C VAL A 23 2.48 -3.12 16.55
N THR A 24 1.59 -3.98 17.05
CA THR A 24 1.81 -5.43 17.06
C THR A 24 1.89 -6.00 15.65
N ALA A 25 0.98 -5.58 14.75
CA ALA A 25 1.00 -5.97 13.35
C ALA A 25 2.30 -5.56 12.65
N TRP A 26 2.77 -4.32 12.87
CA TRP A 26 4.03 -3.85 12.31
C TRP A 26 5.24 -4.66 12.78
N ARG A 27 5.33 -4.98 14.08
CA ARG A 27 6.41 -5.82 14.61
C ARG A 27 6.42 -7.19 13.93
N ARG A 28 5.25 -7.82 13.78
CA ARG A 28 5.14 -9.11 13.07
C ARG A 28 5.53 -9.00 11.60
N LEU A 29 5.08 -7.96 10.91
CA LEU A 29 5.47 -7.69 9.52
C LEU A 29 7.00 -7.55 9.40
N ARG A 30 7.64 -6.82 10.30
CA ARG A 30 9.09 -6.67 10.33
C ARG A 30 9.78 -8.00 10.58
N ASP A 31 9.39 -8.73 11.63
CA ASP A 31 10.02 -10.01 11.99
C ASP A 31 9.88 -11.05 10.86
N TRP A 32 8.75 -11.07 10.15
CA TRP A 32 8.55 -11.92 8.97
C TRP A 32 9.37 -11.48 7.76
N THR A 33 9.55 -10.17 7.59
CA THR A 33 10.45 -9.63 6.56
C THR A 33 11.87 -10.07 6.82
N GLU A 34 12.36 -9.91 8.04
CA GLU A 34 13.71 -10.33 8.46
C GLU A 34 13.91 -11.84 8.34
N ALA A 35 12.88 -12.65 8.65
CA ALA A 35 12.91 -14.09 8.47
C ALA A 35 12.79 -14.55 7.00
N GLY A 36 12.59 -13.63 6.05
CA GLY A 36 12.46 -13.94 4.63
C GLY A 36 11.18 -14.72 4.29
N VAL A 37 10.10 -14.50 5.03
CA VAL A 37 8.81 -15.18 4.81
C VAL A 37 8.19 -14.77 3.48
N TRP A 38 8.24 -13.49 3.12
CA TRP A 38 7.55 -12.97 1.93
C TRP A 38 8.02 -13.59 0.61
N PRO A 39 9.33 -13.69 0.31
CA PRO A 39 9.77 -14.33 -0.93
C PRO A 39 9.37 -15.81 -1.01
N ARG A 40 9.40 -16.53 0.13
CA ARG A 40 9.02 -17.95 0.19
C ARG A 40 7.53 -18.13 -0.04
N LEU A 41 6.71 -17.35 0.65
CA LEU A 41 5.26 -17.38 0.51
C LEU A 41 4.85 -17.04 -0.92
N HIS A 42 5.48 -16.02 -1.51
CA HIS A 42 5.22 -15.61 -2.89
C HIS A 42 5.54 -16.73 -3.89
N ALA A 43 6.69 -17.41 -3.74
CA ALA A 43 7.06 -18.52 -4.61
C ALA A 43 6.06 -19.70 -4.51
N VAL A 44 5.64 -20.06 -3.29
CA VAL A 44 4.63 -21.11 -3.07
C VAL A 44 3.30 -20.73 -3.73
N LEU A 45 2.84 -19.50 -3.52
CA LEU A 45 1.58 -19.02 -4.11
C LEU A 45 1.63 -19.06 -5.64
N LEU A 46 2.73 -18.61 -6.24
CA LEU A 46 2.89 -18.66 -7.69
C LEU A 46 2.88 -20.10 -8.23
N ASP A 47 3.49 -21.04 -7.52
CA ASP A 47 3.50 -22.44 -7.92
C ASP A 47 2.10 -23.06 -7.84
N GLU A 48 1.34 -22.78 -6.77
CA GLU A 48 -0.06 -23.22 -6.65
C GLU A 48 -0.95 -22.63 -7.76
N LEU A 49 -0.82 -21.32 -8.02
CA LEU A 49 -1.60 -20.65 -9.07
C LEU A 49 -1.26 -21.18 -10.47
N ARG A 50 0.03 -21.48 -10.72
CA ARG A 50 0.46 -22.11 -11.97
C ARG A 50 -0.13 -23.52 -12.10
N ARG A 51 -0.07 -24.33 -11.04
CA ARG A 51 -0.66 -25.69 -11.03
C ARG A 51 -2.17 -25.65 -11.25
N ALA A 52 -2.86 -24.64 -10.73
CA ALA A 52 -4.29 -24.44 -10.91
C ALA A 52 -4.67 -23.81 -12.28
N GLY A 53 -3.70 -23.36 -13.09
CA GLY A 53 -3.97 -22.66 -14.34
C GLY A 53 -4.60 -21.26 -14.17
N LEU A 54 -4.47 -20.68 -12.98
CA LEU A 54 -5.07 -19.38 -12.61
C LEU A 54 -4.09 -18.21 -12.75
N LEU A 55 -2.87 -18.48 -13.20
CA LEU A 55 -1.85 -17.46 -13.41
C LEU A 55 -2.01 -16.85 -14.81
N ASP A 56 -2.67 -15.71 -14.90
CA ASP A 56 -2.68 -14.91 -16.13
C ASP A 56 -1.33 -14.19 -16.27
N LEU A 57 -0.66 -14.42 -17.40
CA LEU A 57 0.67 -13.88 -17.72
C LEU A 57 0.64 -12.96 -18.94
N ASN A 58 -0.54 -12.63 -19.47
CA ASN A 58 -0.66 -11.74 -20.62
C ASN A 58 -0.33 -10.28 -20.27
N ASP A 59 -0.59 -9.88 -19.03
CA ASP A 59 -0.35 -8.52 -18.54
C ASP A 59 0.74 -8.51 -17.45
N CYS A 60 1.61 -7.50 -17.51
CA CYS A 60 2.64 -7.25 -16.51
C CYS A 60 2.51 -5.82 -15.99
N ALA A 61 2.34 -5.68 -14.68
CA ALA A 61 2.35 -4.38 -14.00
C ALA A 61 3.73 -4.12 -13.41
N VAL A 62 4.33 -2.98 -13.75
CA VAL A 62 5.60 -2.53 -13.18
C VAL A 62 5.34 -1.33 -12.29
N ASP A 63 5.76 -1.42 -11.02
CA ASP A 63 5.57 -0.35 -10.06
C ASP A 63 6.63 0.74 -10.20
N GLY A 64 6.21 2.00 -10.17
CA GLY A 64 7.08 3.17 -10.36
C GLY A 64 8.11 3.39 -9.25
N SER A 65 8.02 2.69 -8.12
CA SER A 65 9.11 2.68 -7.13
C SER A 65 10.33 1.89 -7.59
N HIS A 66 10.13 0.91 -8.49
CA HIS A 66 11.22 0.08 -9.04
C HIS A 66 11.84 0.69 -10.30
N VAL A 67 11.07 1.48 -11.05
CA VAL A 67 11.53 2.14 -12.28
C VAL A 67 11.41 3.65 -12.13
N ARG A 68 12.55 4.31 -12.03
CA ARG A 68 12.61 5.77 -11.97
C ARG A 68 12.00 6.36 -13.24
N ALA A 69 10.99 7.20 -13.08
CA ALA A 69 10.44 8.00 -14.19
C ALA A 69 11.48 9.06 -14.61
N LEU A 70 12.30 8.75 -15.60
CA LEU A 70 13.34 9.64 -16.13
C LEU A 70 12.76 10.79 -16.98
N LYS A 71 11.55 10.62 -17.52
CA LYS A 71 10.85 11.62 -18.32
C LYS A 71 9.50 11.91 -17.67
N GLY A 72 9.29 13.15 -17.22
CA GLY A 72 7.98 13.59 -16.76
C GLY A 72 6.97 13.57 -17.91
N GLY A 73 5.70 13.30 -17.59
CA GLY A 73 4.62 13.44 -18.57
C GLY A 73 4.54 14.88 -19.08
N ILE A 74 4.34 15.04 -20.39
CA ILE A 74 4.16 16.35 -21.04
C ILE A 74 2.89 17.09 -20.59
N MET A 75 1.93 16.36 -20.01
CA MET A 75 0.73 16.92 -19.43
C MET A 75 0.86 16.96 -17.90
N SER A 76 1.00 18.17 -17.36
CA SER A 76 0.56 18.45 -16.01
C SER A 76 -0.97 18.51 -16.00
N VAL A 77 -1.62 17.55 -15.34
CA VAL A 77 -3.04 17.76 -14.95
C VAL A 77 -3.03 18.84 -13.87
N PRO A 78 -3.85 19.91 -13.98
CA PRO A 78 -3.94 20.91 -12.94
C PRO A 78 -4.25 20.23 -11.60
N ARG A 79 -3.45 20.50 -10.58
CA ARG A 79 -3.79 20.08 -9.22
C ARG A 79 -5.06 20.82 -8.83
N LEU A 80 -6.12 20.08 -8.51
CA LEU A 80 -7.29 20.64 -7.85
C LEU A 80 -6.81 21.30 -6.56
N SER A 81 -6.88 22.63 -6.53
CA SER A 81 -6.63 23.41 -5.32
C SER A 81 -7.76 23.10 -4.35
N THR A 82 -7.44 22.41 -3.26
CA THR A 82 -8.33 22.39 -2.10
C THR A 82 -8.10 23.72 -1.39
N GLU A 83 -8.88 24.75 -1.74
CA GLU A 83 -8.91 25.97 -0.93
C GLU A 83 -9.30 25.59 0.51
N PRO A 84 -8.61 26.12 1.53
CA PRO A 84 -9.03 25.95 2.90
C PRO A 84 -10.33 26.74 3.12
N ASP A 85 -11.39 26.02 3.50
CA ASP A 85 -12.66 26.62 3.92
C ASP A 85 -12.41 27.57 5.11
N PRO A 86 -12.88 28.82 5.10
CA PRO A 86 -12.70 29.74 6.22
C PRO A 86 -13.39 29.19 7.48
N ALA A 87 -12.64 29.11 8.59
CA ALA A 87 -13.20 28.67 9.87
C ALA A 87 -14.31 29.63 10.35
N PRO A 88 -15.43 29.12 10.89
CA PRO A 88 -16.50 29.96 11.39
C PRO A 88 -16.06 30.76 12.62
N SER A 89 -16.19 32.08 12.55
CA SER A 89 -15.97 32.98 13.68
C SER A 89 -16.99 32.70 14.79
N THR A 90 -16.49 32.41 15.99
CA THR A 90 -17.31 32.41 17.21
C THR A 90 -17.18 33.78 17.85
N THR A 91 -18.30 34.50 18.00
CA THR A 91 -18.45 35.68 18.88
C THR A 91 -19.22 35.26 20.11
#